data_AF-A0A927T1B7-F1
#
_entry.id   AF-A0A927T1B7-F1
#
_cell.length_a   1.000
_cell.length_b   1.000
_cell.length_c   1.000
_cell.angle_alpha   90.00
_cell.angle_beta   90.00
_cell.angle_gamma   90.00
#
_symmetry.space_group_name_H-M   'P 1'
#
loop_
_entity.id
_entity.type
_entity.pdbx_description
1 polymer ?
#
loop_
_entity_poly.entity_id
_entity_poly.type
_entity_poly.pdbx_seq_one_letter_code
_entity_poly.pdbx_strand_id
1 'polypeptide(L)'
;MSIVKYILKVFGTQILSAFVLMLMSPLLLISESTSFQTIIGVVMMGFYWVFVCLMLEKSATMDIKNGTYSMIKPLIAGIVAITPSLILMLLDIVLTNATGQRDQLALLLFRAFNSGYMNFLIMYQDAIWLMCVVMVANVGIICFSYYRAKMMDDKHKKFMTNLNEEMKNVPRAVDLPPEEKDQNE
;
A
#
# COMPACT_ATOMS: atom_id res chain seq x y z
N MET A 1 -9.71 -2.81 15.33
CA MET A 1 -8.31 -2.94 15.84
C MET A 1 -7.85 -1.64 16.54
N SER A 2 -7.02 -1.70 17.60
CA SER A 2 -6.43 -0.49 18.24
C SER A 2 -5.43 0.21 17.32
N ILE A 3 -5.30 1.54 17.43
CA ILE A 3 -4.35 2.36 16.67
C ILE A 3 -2.92 1.84 16.81
N VAL A 4 -2.48 1.51 18.03
CA VAL A 4 -1.11 1.03 18.29
C VAL A 4 -0.84 -0.27 17.54
N LYS A 5 -1.76 -1.24 17.63
CA LYS A 5 -1.64 -2.51 16.92
C LYS A 5 -1.63 -2.30 15.41
N TYR A 6 -2.43 -1.34 14.91
CA TYR A 6 -2.47 -1.01 13.48
C TYR A 6 -1.14 -0.44 12.99
N ILE A 7 -0.55 0.50 13.73
CA ILE A 7 0.76 1.08 13.44
C ILE A 7 1.83 -0.03 13.40
N LEU A 8 1.91 -0.89 14.42
CA LEU A 8 2.85 -2.02 14.47
C LEU A 8 2.68 -2.96 13.27
N LYS A 9 1.44 -3.21 12.85
CA LYS A 9 1.15 -4.04 11.67
C LYS A 9 1.61 -3.37 10.38
N VAL A 10 1.34 -2.08 10.20
CA VAL A 10 1.81 -1.32 9.03
C VAL A 10 3.34 -1.32 9.01
N PHE A 11 3.98 -1.03 10.14
CA PHE A 11 5.44 -1.02 10.27
C PHE A 11 6.06 -2.38 9.97
N GLY A 12 5.53 -3.46 10.55
CA GLY A 12 5.99 -4.82 10.27
C GLY A 12 5.79 -5.24 8.82
N THR A 13 4.69 -4.80 8.19
CA THR A 13 4.45 -5.02 6.75
C THR A 13 5.53 -4.33 5.93
N GLN A 14 5.88 -3.08 6.26
CA GLN A 14 6.86 -2.37 5.49
C GLN A 14 8.30 -2.86 5.72
N ILE A 15 8.65 -3.32 6.93
CA ILE A 15 9.92 -4.02 7.19
C ILE A 15 9.99 -5.29 6.32
N LEU A 16 8.93 -6.09 6.30
CA LEU A 16 8.89 -7.32 5.51
C LEU A 16 9.02 -7.01 4.01
N SER A 17 8.31 -6.00 3.51
CA SER A 17 8.41 -5.56 2.13
C SER A 17 9.80 -5.03 1.78
N ALA A 18 10.42 -4.25 2.69
CA ALA A 18 11.79 -3.77 2.52
C ALA A 18 12.79 -4.92 2.50
N PHE A 19 12.61 -5.94 3.34
CA PHE A 19 13.44 -7.15 3.34
C PHE A 19 13.33 -7.92 2.02
N VAL A 20 12.11 -8.08 1.49
CA VAL A 20 11.90 -8.70 0.17
C VAL A 20 12.60 -7.90 -0.93
N LEU A 21 12.51 -6.57 -0.91
CA LEU A 21 13.22 -5.73 -1.88
C LEU A 21 14.74 -5.80 -1.72
N MET A 22 15.25 -5.92 -0.50
CA MET A 22 16.67 -6.14 -0.25
C MET A 22 17.15 -7.45 -0.89
N LEU A 23 16.37 -8.54 -0.81
CA LEU A 23 16.70 -9.79 -1.50
C LEU A 23 16.69 -9.66 -3.02
N MET A 24 15.90 -8.73 -3.56
CA MET A 24 15.87 -8.41 -4.99
C MET A 24 16.93 -7.40 -5.42
N SER A 25 17.62 -6.74 -4.48
CA SER A 25 18.65 -5.74 -4.77
C SER A 25 19.83 -6.22 -5.64
N PRO A 26 20.24 -7.51 -5.64
CA PRO A 26 21.26 -8.00 -6.58
C PRO A 26 20.87 -7.83 -8.05
N LEU A 27 19.59 -7.73 -8.39
CA LEU A 27 19.14 -7.44 -9.76
C LEU A 27 19.68 -6.10 -10.27
N LEU A 28 19.92 -5.13 -9.39
CA LEU A 28 20.50 -3.84 -9.73
C LEU A 28 21.99 -3.95 -10.10
N LEU A 29 22.66 -5.02 -9.69
CA LEU A 29 24.08 -5.27 -9.95
C LEU A 29 24.32 -6.04 -11.27
N ILE A 30 23.25 -6.51 -11.94
CA ILE A 30 23.36 -7.27 -13.19
C ILE A 30 23.85 -6.40 -14.35
N SER A 31 23.57 -5.09 -14.31
CA SER A 31 24.01 -4.15 -15.32
C SER A 31 24.47 -2.85 -14.67
N GLU A 32 25.58 -2.31 -15.16
CA GLU A 32 26.09 -1.00 -14.78
C GLU A 32 25.36 0.15 -15.49
N SER A 33 24.47 -0.15 -16.44
CA SER A 33 23.69 0.88 -17.13
C SER A 33 22.74 1.58 -16.18
N THR A 34 22.89 2.89 -16.03
CA THR A 34 22.02 3.74 -15.22
C THR A 34 20.55 3.63 -15.64
N SER A 35 20.28 3.48 -16.94
CA SER A 35 18.92 3.30 -17.45
C SER A 35 18.31 1.99 -17.00
N PHE A 36 19.09 0.90 -17.02
CA PHE A 36 18.64 -0.41 -16.54
C PHE A 36 18.33 -0.39 -15.04
N GLN A 37 19.25 0.15 -14.23
CA GLN A 37 19.07 0.27 -12.78
C GLN A 37 17.85 1.14 -12.42
N THR A 38 17.59 2.19 -13.19
CA THR A 38 16.41 3.05 -13.02
C THR A 38 15.12 2.29 -13.29
N ILE A 39 15.03 1.56 -14.42
CA ILE A 39 13.83 0.79 -14.78
C ILE A 39 13.53 -0.27 -13.72
N ILE A 40 14.55 -1.05 -13.32
CA ILE A 40 14.39 -2.08 -12.29
C ILE A 40 13.99 -1.46 -10.95
N GLY A 41 14.59 -0.32 -10.58
CA GLY A 41 14.22 0.42 -9.38
C GLY A 41 12.75 0.84 -9.36
N VAL A 42 12.22 1.35 -10.48
CA VAL A 42 10.80 1.71 -10.61
C VAL A 42 9.90 0.49 -10.50
N VAL A 43 10.27 -0.62 -11.13
CA VAL A 43 9.51 -1.88 -11.05
C VAL A 43 9.46 -2.39 -9.61
N MET A 44 10.60 -2.43 -8.92
CA MET A 44 10.70 -2.85 -7.51
C MET A 44 9.86 -1.94 -6.60
N MET A 45 9.90 -0.63 -6.80
CA MET A 45 9.07 0.34 -6.09
C MET A 45 7.58 0.10 -6.34
N GLY A 46 7.18 -0.20 -7.59
CA GLY A 46 5.81 -0.55 -7.93
C GLY A 46 5.32 -1.79 -7.18
N PHE A 47 6.11 -2.87 -7.17
CA PHE A 47 5.77 -4.09 -6.42
C PHE A 47 5.61 -3.85 -4.92
N TYR A 48 6.52 -3.06 -4.34
CA TYR A 48 6.42 -2.65 -2.95
C TYR A 48 5.09 -1.95 -2.65
N TRP A 49 4.74 -0.93 -3.43
CA TRP A 49 3.52 -0.16 -3.20
C TRP A 49 2.25 -0.99 -3.41
N VAL A 50 2.23 -1.85 -4.43
CA VAL A 50 1.12 -2.79 -4.63
C VAL A 50 0.93 -3.66 -3.40
N PHE A 51 2.02 -4.21 -2.85
CA PHE A 51 1.96 -5.06 -1.67
C PHE A 51 1.43 -4.32 -0.44
N VAL A 52 1.94 -3.11 -0.13
CA VAL A 52 1.43 -2.37 1.04
C VAL A 52 -0.03 -1.94 0.83
N CYS A 53 -0.42 -1.53 -0.38
CA CYS A 53 -1.79 -1.14 -0.68
C CYS A 53 -2.78 -2.30 -0.44
N LEU A 54 -2.47 -3.50 -0.93
CA LEU A 54 -3.31 -4.69 -0.72
C LEU A 54 -3.44 -5.04 0.78
N MET A 55 -2.35 -4.91 1.54
CA MET A 55 -2.35 -5.17 2.98
C MET A 55 -3.16 -4.13 3.77
N LEU A 56 -3.11 -2.87 3.35
CA LEU A 56 -3.91 -1.78 3.92
C LEU A 56 -5.40 -1.97 3.59
N GLU A 57 -5.74 -2.28 2.33
CA GLU A 57 -7.12 -2.57 1.91
C GLU A 57 -7.71 -3.75 2.69
N LYS A 58 -6.96 -4.84 2.86
CA LYS A 58 -7.37 -5.99 3.69
C LYS A 58 -7.63 -5.56 5.13
N SER A 59 -6.76 -4.71 5.69
CA SER A 59 -6.90 -4.23 7.07
C SER A 59 -8.09 -3.28 7.24
N ALA A 60 -8.32 -2.39 6.27
CA ALA A 60 -9.47 -1.50 6.22
C ALA A 60 -10.78 -2.30 6.14
N THR A 61 -10.84 -3.31 5.27
CA THR A 61 -12.00 -4.19 5.13
C THR A 61 -12.35 -4.90 6.44
N MET A 62 -11.35 -5.40 7.18
CA MET A 62 -11.58 -5.98 8.51
C MET A 62 -12.07 -4.96 9.53
N ASP A 63 -11.52 -3.74 9.52
CA ASP A 63 -11.96 -2.68 10.44
C ASP A 63 -13.39 -2.23 10.12
N ILE A 64 -13.80 -2.19 8.84
CA ILE A 64 -15.18 -1.90 8.40
C ILE A 64 -16.13 -2.98 8.90
N LYS A 65 -15.81 -4.27 8.67
CA LYS A 65 -16.63 -5.40 9.14
C LYS A 65 -16.82 -5.40 10.66
N ASN A 66 -15.82 -4.94 11.40
CA ASN A 66 -15.86 -4.85 12.86
C ASN A 66 -16.42 -3.51 13.40
N GLY A 67 -16.87 -2.59 12.54
CA GLY A 67 -17.38 -1.27 12.95
C GLY A 67 -16.34 -0.35 13.59
N THR A 68 -15.04 -0.62 13.41
CA THR A 68 -13.95 0.18 14.01
C THR A 68 -13.17 1.01 13.00
N TYR A 69 -13.72 1.20 11.79
CA TYR A 69 -13.09 2.00 10.74
C TYR A 69 -12.89 3.46 11.18
N SER A 70 -11.68 3.98 10.99
CA SER A 70 -11.36 5.39 11.26
C SER A 70 -10.24 5.87 10.35
N MET A 71 -10.43 7.03 9.73
CA MET A 71 -9.43 7.69 8.87
C MET A 71 -8.23 8.23 9.65
N ILE A 72 -8.33 8.33 10.98
CA ILE A 72 -7.21 8.76 11.83
C ILE A 72 -6.12 7.66 11.88
N LYS A 73 -6.50 6.39 11.82
CA LYS A 73 -5.57 5.24 11.85
C LYS A 73 -4.54 5.26 10.70
N PRO A 74 -4.94 5.35 9.41
CA PRO A 74 -3.98 5.40 8.32
C PRO A 74 -3.17 6.70 8.32
N LEU A 75 -3.72 7.82 8.81
CA LEU A 75 -2.98 9.08 8.93
C LEU A 75 -1.80 8.96 9.91
N ILE A 76 -2.06 8.50 11.13
CA ILE A 76 -1.01 8.30 12.14
C ILE A 76 -0.02 7.24 11.67
N ALA A 77 -0.50 6.14 11.08
CA ALA A 77 0.39 5.10 10.57
C ALA A 77 1.27 5.60 9.41
N GLY A 78 0.74 6.45 8.52
CA GLY A 78 1.51 7.06 7.44
C GLY A 78 2.62 7.98 7.95
N ILE A 79 2.33 8.81 8.96
CA ILE A 79 3.35 9.66 9.61
C ILE A 79 4.44 8.80 10.24
N VAL A 80 4.07 7.78 11.01
CA VAL A 80 5.03 6.88 11.67
C VAL A 80 5.85 6.07 10.65
N ALA A 81 5.23 5.67 9.54
CA ALA A 81 5.91 4.94 8.47
C ALA A 81 6.98 5.78 7.74
N ILE A 82 6.86 7.11 7.75
CA ILE A 82 7.82 8.03 7.13
C ILE A 82 8.95 8.41 8.09
N THR A 83 8.74 8.30 9.41
CA THR A 83 9.76 8.65 10.42
C THR A 83 11.12 8.00 10.14
N PRO A 84 11.23 6.69 9.81
CA PRO A 84 12.51 6.10 9.44
C PRO A 84 13.13 6.77 8.22
N SER A 85 12.37 7.01 7.15
CA SER A 85 12.86 7.69 5.95
C SER A 85 13.34 9.12 6.24
N LEU A 86 12.66 9.84 7.13
CA LEU A 86 13.05 11.19 7.54
C LEU A 86 14.35 11.20 8.35
N ILE A 87 14.51 10.28 9.30
CA ILE A 87 15.75 10.10 10.05
C ILE A 87 16.91 9.78 9.10
N LEU A 88 16.67 8.90 8.13
CA LEU A 88 17.68 8.49 7.16
C LEU A 88 18.06 9.64 6.21
N MET A 89 17.10 10.42 5.73
CA MET A 89 17.39 11.62 4.93
C MET A 89 18.24 12.63 5.70
N LEU A 90 17.95 12.87 6.99
CA LEU A 90 18.76 13.75 7.83
C LEU A 90 20.18 13.21 8.03
N LEU A 91 20.33 11.89 8.23
CA LEU A 91 21.63 11.23 8.31
C LEU A 91 22.43 11.37 7.01
N ASP A 92 21.81 11.21 5.85
CA ASP A 92 22.47 11.37 4.54
C ASP A 92 22.98 12.80 4.33
N ILE A 93 22.17 13.81 4.70
CA ILE A 93 22.56 15.22 4.64
C ILE A 93 23.75 15.50 5.57
N VAL A 94 23.72 14.97 6.80
CA VAL A 94 24.81 15.16 7.77
C VAL A 94 26.09 14.47 7.29
N LEU A 95 26.00 13.24 6.81
CA LEU A 95 27.15 12.45 6.35
C LEU A 95 27.77 13.01 5.07
N THR A 96 26.95 13.41 4.10
CA THR A 96 27.41 14.00 2.83
C THR A 96 28.18 15.30 3.07
N ASN A 97 27.71 16.13 4.01
CA ASN A 97 28.40 17.36 4.41
C ASN A 97 29.65 17.11 5.28
N ALA A 98 29.70 16.01 6.03
CA ALA A 98 30.78 15.74 6.99
C ALA A 98 31.98 14.97 6.39
N THR A 99 31.77 14.11 5.39
CA THR A 99 32.77 13.08 5.03
C THR A 99 33.40 13.18 3.65
N GLY A 100 32.97 14.11 2.79
CA GLY A 100 33.64 14.33 1.50
C GLY A 100 33.86 13.05 0.68
N GLN A 101 32.81 12.52 0.06
CA GLN A 101 32.83 11.45 -0.96
C GLN A 101 33.52 10.11 -0.63
N ARG A 102 34.12 9.88 0.55
CA ARG A 102 35.08 8.77 0.74
C ARG A 102 34.56 7.41 1.21
N ASP A 103 33.33 7.29 1.73
CA ASP A 103 32.78 5.97 2.10
C ASP A 103 31.57 5.58 1.24
N GLN A 104 31.87 5.26 -0.01
CA GLN A 104 30.89 4.80 -0.99
C GLN A 104 30.16 3.52 -0.55
N LEU A 105 30.78 2.65 0.25
CA LEU A 105 30.20 1.37 0.68
C LEU A 105 29.12 1.55 1.77
N ALA A 106 29.34 2.44 2.73
CA ALA A 106 28.37 2.77 3.77
C ALA A 106 27.15 3.47 3.16
N LEU A 107 27.40 4.41 2.23
CA LEU A 107 26.35 5.06 1.44
C LEU A 107 25.59 4.07 0.54
N LEU A 108 26.28 3.10 -0.06
CA LEU A 108 25.67 2.06 -0.90
C LEU A 108 24.81 1.08 -0.08
N LEU A 109 25.31 0.61 1.07
CA LEU A 109 24.54 -0.25 2.00
C LEU A 109 23.35 0.50 2.58
N PHE A 110 23.53 1.79 2.92
CA PHE A 110 22.45 2.68 3.35
C PHE A 110 21.39 2.89 2.26
N ARG A 111 21.81 3.05 1.00
CA ARG A 111 20.93 3.11 -0.18
C ARG A 111 20.21 1.78 -0.42
N ALA A 112 20.90 0.65 -0.29
CA ALA A 112 20.33 -0.69 -0.45
C ALA A 112 19.32 -1.04 0.65
N PHE A 113 19.55 -0.63 1.89
CA PHE A 113 18.57 -0.77 2.98
C PHE A 113 17.36 0.15 2.77
N ASN A 114 17.56 1.32 2.15
CA ASN A 114 16.52 2.22 1.66
C ASN A 114 15.90 1.81 0.32
N SER A 115 16.30 0.66 -0.25
CA SER A 115 15.78 0.19 -1.54
C SER A 115 14.27 0.03 -1.54
N GLY A 116 13.71 -0.22 -0.35
CA GLY A 116 12.28 -0.28 -0.06
C GLY A 116 11.48 0.97 -0.40
N TYR A 117 12.10 2.15 -0.30
CA TYR A 117 11.37 3.41 -0.20
C TYR A 117 11.81 4.49 -1.20
N MET A 118 13.09 4.52 -1.60
CA MET A 118 13.67 5.71 -2.25
C MET A 118 14.85 5.42 -3.19
N ASN A 119 15.17 4.16 -3.52
CA ASN A 119 16.45 3.83 -4.18
C ASN A 119 16.72 4.63 -5.47
N PHE A 120 15.69 4.88 -6.27
CA PHE A 120 15.85 5.65 -7.51
C PHE A 120 16.13 7.14 -7.25
N LEU A 121 15.67 7.69 -6.13
CA LEU A 121 15.81 9.11 -5.79
C LEU A 121 17.16 9.43 -5.18
N ILE A 122 17.74 8.50 -4.42
CA ILE A 122 19.06 8.69 -3.81
C ILE A 122 20.17 8.57 -4.87
N MET A 123 19.89 7.98 -6.05
CA MET A 123 20.79 8.08 -7.21
C MET A 123 20.89 9.52 -7.75
N TYR A 124 19.86 10.35 -7.56
CA TYR A 124 19.89 11.77 -7.90
C TYR A 124 20.38 12.55 -6.67
N GLN A 125 21.71 12.68 -6.52
CA GLN A 125 22.36 13.39 -5.41
C GLN A 125 21.79 14.79 -5.10
N ASP A 126 21.17 15.45 -6.07
CA ASP A 126 20.62 16.81 -5.94
C ASP A 126 19.10 16.89 -5.69
N ALA A 127 18.41 15.76 -5.48
CA ALA A 127 16.96 15.71 -5.46
C ALA A 127 16.33 15.59 -4.06
N ILE A 128 16.88 16.27 -3.04
CA ILE A 128 16.31 16.30 -1.67
C ILE A 128 14.82 16.70 -1.69
N TRP A 129 14.48 17.70 -2.51
CA TRP A 129 13.08 18.14 -2.68
C TRP A 129 12.18 17.00 -3.19
N LEU A 130 12.68 16.15 -4.07
CA LEU A 130 11.95 15.03 -4.64
C LEU A 130 11.75 13.92 -3.61
N MET A 131 12.73 13.70 -2.73
CA MET A 131 12.56 12.82 -1.56
C MET A 131 11.45 13.33 -0.63
N CYS A 132 11.41 14.63 -0.33
CA CYS A 132 10.34 15.23 0.47
C CYS A 132 8.96 15.05 -0.19
N VAL A 133 8.85 15.30 -1.50
CA VAL A 133 7.60 15.10 -2.26
C VAL A 133 7.14 13.64 -2.17
N VAL A 134 8.05 12.68 -2.34
CA VAL A 134 7.71 11.25 -2.23
C VAL A 134 7.31 10.88 -0.81
N MET A 135 7.97 11.38 0.23
CA MET A 135 7.53 11.16 1.61
C MET A 135 6.10 11.64 1.85
N VAL A 136 5.75 12.85 1.39
CA VAL A 136 4.38 13.38 1.53
C VAL A 136 3.39 12.55 0.71
N ALA A 137 3.76 12.19 -0.52
CA ALA A 137 2.95 11.33 -1.38
C ALA A 137 2.67 9.97 -0.73
N ASN A 138 3.62 9.41 0.02
CA ASN A 138 3.46 8.14 0.73
C ASN A 138 2.33 8.19 1.76
N VAL A 139 2.19 9.30 2.51
CA VAL A 139 1.03 9.48 3.40
C VAL A 139 -0.26 9.46 2.58
N GLY A 140 -0.27 10.19 1.47
CA GLY A 140 -1.41 10.27 0.55
C GLY A 140 -1.84 8.89 0.05
N ILE A 141 -0.89 8.08 -0.41
CA ILE A 141 -1.14 6.71 -0.90
C ILE A 141 -1.68 5.81 0.21
N ILE A 142 -1.10 5.84 1.41
CA ILE A 142 -1.56 5.03 2.54
C ILE A 142 -3.02 5.39 2.91
N CYS A 143 -3.31 6.68 3.01
CA CYS A 143 -4.66 7.18 3.31
C CYS A 143 -5.65 6.83 2.18
N PHE A 144 -5.25 7.03 0.92
CA PHE A 144 -6.07 6.74 -0.25
C PHE A 144 -6.42 5.25 -0.34
N SER A 145 -5.44 4.36 -0.18
CA SER A 145 -5.67 2.91 -0.22
C SER A 145 -6.58 2.43 0.91
N TYR A 146 -6.45 3.01 2.11
CA TYR A 146 -7.35 2.72 3.22
C TYR A 146 -8.77 3.27 2.99
N TYR A 147 -8.90 4.44 2.36
CA TYR A 147 -10.20 5.03 1.98
C TYR A 147 -10.89 4.26 0.85
N ARG A 148 -10.13 3.80 -0.14
CA ARG A 148 -10.64 3.03 -1.28
C ARG A 148 -11.39 1.76 -0.84
N ALA A 149 -10.92 1.09 0.21
CA ALA A 149 -11.61 -0.07 0.77
C ALA A 149 -13.02 0.28 1.27
N LYS A 150 -13.21 1.46 1.88
CA LYS A 150 -14.53 1.95 2.28
C LYS A 150 -15.41 2.24 1.07
N MET A 151 -14.87 2.90 0.03
CA MET A 151 -15.62 3.13 -1.20
C MET A 151 -16.11 1.83 -1.85
N MET A 152 -15.29 0.77 -1.82
CA MET A 152 -15.67 -0.54 -2.34
C MET A 152 -16.78 -1.19 -1.50
N ASP A 153 -16.69 -1.11 -0.18
CA ASP A 153 -17.74 -1.60 0.72
C ASP A 153 -19.07 -0.85 0.53
N ASP A 154 -19.03 0.47 0.41
CA ASP A 154 -20.21 1.31 0.17
C ASP A 154 -20.87 0.99 -1.19
N LYS A 155 -20.06 0.77 -2.25
CA LYS A 155 -20.57 0.33 -3.56
C LYS A 155 -21.21 -1.05 -3.48
N HIS A 156 -20.58 -1.98 -2.77
CA HIS A 156 -21.09 -3.34 -2.61
C HIS A 156 -22.42 -3.35 -1.85
N LYS A 157 -22.53 -2.57 -0.76
CA LYS A 157 -23.78 -2.41 -0.01
C LYS A 157 -24.90 -1.86 -0.88
N LYS A 158 -24.65 -0.78 -1.63
CA LYS A 158 -25.64 -0.22 -2.57
C LYS A 158 -26.10 -1.24 -3.60
N PHE A 159 -25.17 -2.00 -4.17
CA PHE A 159 -25.50 -3.06 -5.13
C PHE A 159 -26.41 -4.13 -4.49
N MET A 160 -26.09 -4.58 -3.27
CA MET A 160 -26.92 -5.56 -2.56
C MET A 160 -28.29 -5.00 -2.16
N THR A 161 -28.40 -3.71 -1.82
CA THR A 161 -29.69 -3.06 -1.56
C THR A 161 -30.54 -3.02 -2.82
N ASN A 162 -29.98 -2.59 -3.95
CA ASN A 162 -30.69 -2.55 -5.23
C ASN A 162 -31.16 -3.95 -5.65
N LEU A 163 -30.30 -4.96 -5.54
CA LEU A 163 -30.68 -6.35 -5.82
C LEU A 163 -31.82 -6.85 -4.91
N ASN A 164 -31.80 -6.52 -3.62
CA ASN A 164 -32.87 -6.91 -2.70
C ASN A 164 -34.19 -6.19 -3.00
N GLU A 165 -34.14 -4.94 -3.44
CA GLU A 165 -35.33 -4.20 -3.89
C GLU A 165 -35.88 -4.78 -5.19
N GLU A 166 -35.02 -5.08 -6.16
CA GLU A 166 -35.40 -5.77 -7.40
C GLU A 166 -36.03 -7.13 -7.09
N MET A 167 -35.40 -7.97 -6.26
CA MET A 167 -35.95 -9.28 -5.86
C MET A 167 -37.30 -9.19 -5.12
N LYS A 168 -37.54 -8.11 -4.37
CA LYS A 168 -38.87 -7.87 -3.75
C LYS A 168 -39.93 -7.47 -4.76
N ASN A 169 -39.53 -6.81 -5.84
CA ASN A 169 -40.40 -6.33 -6.91
C ASN A 169 -40.55 -7.35 -8.06
N VAL A 170 -39.72 -8.39 -8.11
CA VAL A 170 -39.97 -9.56 -8.96
C VAL A 170 -41.28 -10.18 -8.48
N PRO A 171 -42.33 -10.24 -9.31
CA PRO A 171 -43.53 -10.97 -8.97
C PRO A 171 -43.08 -12.39 -8.65
N ARG A 172 -43.33 -12.85 -7.42
CA ARG A 172 -43.18 -14.28 -7.10
C ARG A 172 -43.91 -15.00 -8.21
N ALA A 173 -43.19 -15.87 -8.93
CA ALA A 173 -43.80 -16.67 -9.97
C ALA A 173 -45.02 -17.34 -9.34
N VAL A 174 -46.16 -16.78 -9.72
CA VAL A 174 -47.51 -17.30 -9.80
C VAL A 174 -47.70 -18.54 -8.94
N ASP A 175 -48.61 -18.41 -7.97
CA ASP A 175 -49.49 -19.49 -7.55
C ASP A 175 -49.81 -20.35 -8.77
N LEU A 176 -49.01 -21.40 -9.00
CA LEU A 176 -49.26 -22.36 -10.07
C LEU A 176 -50.66 -22.86 -9.75
N PRO A 177 -51.65 -22.64 -10.65
CA PRO A 177 -52.98 -23.17 -10.41
C PRO A 177 -52.80 -24.67 -10.16
N PRO A 178 -53.42 -25.22 -9.10
CA PRO A 178 -53.22 -26.62 -8.74
C PRO A 178 -53.51 -27.46 -9.99
N GLU A 179 -52.59 -28.35 -10.34
CA GLU A 179 -52.77 -29.30 -11.43
C GLU A 179 -54.18 -29.90 -11.31
N GLU A 180 -55.06 -29.55 -12.25
CA GLU A 180 -56.30 -30.28 -12.47
C GLU A 180 -55.85 -31.71 -12.78
N LYS A 181 -55.92 -32.57 -11.77
CA LYS A 181 -55.85 -34.01 -11.97
C LYS A 181 -57.06 -34.36 -12.82
N ASP A 182 -56.82 -34.57 -14.11
CA ASP A 182 -57.76 -35.22 -15.00
C ASP A 182 -58.28 -36.49 -14.32
N GLN A 183 -59.52 -36.42 -13.86
CA GLN A 183 -60.34 -37.58 -13.55
C GLN A 183 -60.77 -38.17 -14.89
N ASN A 184 -59.95 -38.99 -15.51
CA ASN A 184 -60.36 -39.93 -16.56
C ASN A 184 -59.37 -41.10 -16.64
N GLU A 185 -59.71 -42.17 -15.92
CA GLU A 185 -59.68 -43.60 -16.29
C GLU A 185 -59.43 -44.52 -15.08
#